data_AF-A0A534X6T3-F1
#
_entry.id   AF-A0A534X6T3-F1
#
_cell.length_a   1.000
_cell.length_b   1.000
_cell.length_c   1.000
_cell.angle_alpha   90.00
_cell.angle_beta   90.00
_cell.angle_gamma   90.00
#
_symmetry.space_group_name_H-M   'P 1'
#
loop_
_entity.id
_entity.type
_entity.pdbx_description
1 polymer ?
#
loop_
_entity_poly.entity_id
_entity_poly.type
_entity_poly.pdbx_seq_one_letter_code
_entity_poly.pdbx_strand_id
1 'polypeptide(L)'
;MSRLAIVALALLATAAGAAAQRAPGVPGPVPGGPPLLLKLEGVIQPTEVAAKRTGFTVTSLAFLGAKTEAQRWLGVTKARTVGGDQPLDGKDVLAVVAPFTPNFLVVGPEALVAQLRDAPPGTAVRIEGLVNGGSRTYFLRRVERDAGAG
;
A
#
# COMPACT_ATOMS: atom_id res chain seq x y z
N MET A 1 25.44 51.64 53.32
CA MET A 1 24.10 52.21 53.05
C MET A 1 23.39 51.26 52.10
N SER A 2 22.27 50.71 52.57
CA SER A 2 21.42 49.70 51.94
C SER A 2 20.72 50.16 50.66
N ARG A 3 20.42 49.21 49.76
CA ARG A 3 19.20 49.08 48.90
C ARG A 3 19.36 47.83 48.00
N LEU A 4 18.75 46.69 48.37
CA LEU A 4 17.44 46.17 47.90
C LEU A 4 17.40 45.89 46.39
N ALA A 5 17.50 44.60 46.00
CA ALA A 5 16.44 43.75 45.40
C ALA A 5 16.24 44.05 43.88
N ILE A 6 16.17 43.08 42.96
CA ILE A 6 15.15 42.04 42.79
C ILE A 6 15.68 40.95 41.86
N VAL A 7 15.39 39.70 42.19
CA VAL A 7 15.55 38.48 41.37
C VAL A 7 14.52 38.49 40.23
N ALA A 8 14.95 38.25 38.99
CA ALA A 8 14.02 37.93 37.90
C ALA A 8 14.55 36.72 37.10
N LEU A 9 14.19 35.53 37.60
CA LEU A 9 14.33 34.25 36.93
C LEU A 9 13.20 34.17 35.88
N ALA A 10 13.51 34.40 34.60
CA ALA A 10 12.55 34.19 33.52
C ALA A 10 12.84 32.86 32.81
N LEU A 11 12.33 31.78 33.39
CA LEU A 11 12.05 30.53 32.70
C LEU A 11 10.90 30.78 31.71
N LEU A 12 11.22 30.88 30.43
CA LEU A 12 10.23 30.72 29.36
C LEU A 12 10.55 29.44 28.59
N ALA A 13 9.97 28.37 29.10
CA ALA A 13 9.70 27.17 28.33
C ALA A 13 8.61 27.51 27.30
N THR A 14 8.91 27.35 26.01
CA THR A 14 7.90 27.04 25.00
C THR A 14 8.33 25.77 24.28
N ALA A 15 7.74 24.68 24.75
CA ALA A 15 7.78 23.37 24.14
C ALA A 15 6.97 23.35 22.83
N ALA A 16 7.33 22.36 22.00
CA ALA A 16 6.47 21.70 21.03
C ALA A 16 5.98 22.53 19.84
N GLY A 17 6.75 22.45 18.76
CA GLY A 17 6.30 22.76 17.41
C GLY A 17 7.03 21.91 16.38
N ALA A 18 7.12 20.60 16.58
CA ALA A 18 7.38 19.69 15.47
C ALA A 18 6.13 19.69 14.57
N ALA A 19 5.90 20.80 13.88
CA ALA A 19 4.98 20.87 12.77
C ALA A 19 5.57 19.94 11.72
N ALA A 20 5.06 18.71 11.68
CA ALA A 20 5.23 17.81 10.57
C ALA A 20 4.91 18.62 9.31
N GLN A 21 5.96 19.02 8.58
CA GLN A 21 5.83 19.55 7.24
C GLN A 21 5.18 18.45 6.41
N ARG A 22 3.84 18.49 6.34
CA ARG A 22 3.10 17.84 5.27
C ARG A 22 3.57 18.54 4.01
N ALA A 23 4.55 17.95 3.32
CA ALA A 23 4.88 18.31 1.96
C ALA A 23 3.54 18.41 1.18
N PRO A 24 3.33 19.45 0.35
CA PRO A 24 2.13 19.55 -0.47
C PRO A 24 2.00 18.26 -1.26
N GLY A 25 1.03 17.44 -0.88
CA GLY A 25 0.87 16.10 -1.41
C GLY A 25 0.53 16.21 -2.89
N VAL A 26 1.40 15.66 -3.74
CA VAL A 26 0.98 15.28 -5.09
C VAL A 26 -0.29 14.43 -4.92
N PRO A 27 -1.43 14.81 -5.52
CA PRO A 27 -2.64 14.02 -5.40
C PRO A 27 -2.35 12.60 -5.83
N GLY A 28 -2.59 11.65 -4.93
CA GLY A 28 -2.51 10.24 -5.29
C GLY A 28 -3.59 9.88 -6.30
N PRO A 29 -3.43 8.73 -6.97
CA PRO A 29 -4.34 8.36 -8.04
C PRO A 29 -5.74 8.01 -7.52
N VAL A 30 -5.86 7.54 -6.27
CA VAL A 30 -7.16 7.22 -5.68
C VAL A 30 -7.77 8.50 -5.08
N PRO A 31 -9.07 8.79 -5.27
CA PRO A 31 -9.70 9.97 -4.68
C PRO A 31 -9.40 10.08 -3.18
N GLY A 32 -9.09 11.29 -2.70
CA GLY A 32 -8.80 11.54 -1.30
C GLY A 32 -9.96 11.08 -0.42
N GLY A 33 -9.67 10.19 0.54
CA GLY A 33 -10.66 9.55 1.40
C GLY A 33 -9.97 8.66 2.44
N PRO A 34 -10.73 8.11 3.42
CA PRO A 34 -10.17 7.17 4.38
C PRO A 34 -9.52 5.97 3.66
N PRO A 35 -8.49 5.33 4.25
CA PRO A 35 -7.87 4.15 3.68
C PRO A 35 -8.92 3.09 3.35
N LEU A 36 -8.88 2.57 2.12
CA LEU A 36 -9.80 1.53 1.66
C LEU A 36 -9.18 0.15 1.82
N LEU A 37 -9.97 -0.84 2.22
CA LEU A 37 -9.51 -2.23 2.32
C LEU A 37 -9.77 -2.92 0.98
N LEU A 38 -8.73 -3.16 0.21
CA LEU A 38 -8.80 -3.83 -1.08
C LEU A 38 -8.41 -5.31 -0.93
N LYS A 39 -9.31 -6.20 -1.33
CA LYS A 39 -9.07 -7.63 -1.43
C LYS A 39 -8.91 -8.03 -2.89
N LEU A 40 -7.81 -8.69 -3.21
CA LEU A 40 -7.52 -9.22 -4.54
C LEU A 40 -7.36 -10.73 -4.46
N GLU A 41 -7.97 -11.42 -5.41
CA GLU A 41 -7.74 -12.84 -5.66
C GLU A 41 -7.20 -12.98 -7.08
N GLY A 42 -6.23 -13.86 -7.28
CA GLY A 42 -5.60 -14.02 -8.58
C GLY A 42 -4.48 -15.04 -8.58
N VAL A 43 -3.77 -15.11 -9.70
CA VAL A 43 -2.64 -16.03 -9.90
C VAL A 43 -1.37 -15.25 -10.19
N ILE A 44 -0.30 -15.57 -9.46
CA ILE A 44 1.03 -15.00 -9.70
C ILE A 44 1.57 -15.57 -11.01
N GLN A 45 2.08 -14.71 -11.88
CA GLN A 45 2.59 -15.07 -13.19
C GLN A 45 3.99 -14.49 -13.42
N PRO A 46 4.79 -15.10 -14.32
CA PRO A 46 6.16 -14.68 -14.52
C PRO A 46 6.26 -13.38 -15.33
N THR A 47 5.22 -13.05 -16.11
CA THR A 47 5.18 -11.87 -16.99
C THR A 47 3.81 -11.23 -16.99
N GLU A 48 3.76 -9.94 -17.36
CA GLU A 48 2.51 -9.20 -17.56
C GLU A 48 1.61 -9.89 -18.61
N VAL A 49 2.21 -10.36 -19.71
CA VAL A 49 1.48 -11.04 -20.80
C VAL A 49 0.82 -12.33 -20.31
N ALA A 50 1.49 -13.12 -19.47
CA ALA A 50 0.91 -14.31 -18.87
C ALA A 50 -0.21 -13.96 -17.86
N ALA A 51 0.00 -12.94 -17.02
CA ALA A 51 -1.00 -12.45 -16.07
C ALA A 51 -2.29 -11.99 -16.75
N LYS A 52 -2.19 -11.27 -17.88
CA LYS A 52 -3.35 -10.83 -18.68
C LYS A 52 -4.22 -11.98 -19.16
N ARG A 53 -3.69 -13.21 -19.27
CA ARG A 53 -4.43 -14.39 -19.72
C ARG A 53 -5.12 -15.15 -18.59
N THR A 54 -4.81 -14.86 -17.32
CA THR A 54 -5.31 -15.63 -16.17
C THR A 54 -6.46 -14.95 -15.43
N GLY A 55 -6.62 -13.63 -15.57
CA GLY A 55 -7.61 -12.84 -14.86
C GLY A 55 -8.42 -11.92 -15.78
N PHE A 56 -9.35 -11.17 -15.21
CA PHE A 56 -10.07 -10.11 -15.95
C PHE A 56 -9.21 -8.84 -16.11
N THR A 57 -8.15 -8.70 -15.32
CA THR A 57 -7.15 -7.64 -15.45
C THR A 57 -5.80 -8.10 -14.87
N VAL A 58 -4.77 -7.29 -15.04
CA VAL A 58 -3.43 -7.51 -14.48
C VAL A 58 -3.06 -6.39 -13.52
N THR A 59 -2.33 -6.73 -12.46
CA THR A 59 -1.67 -5.72 -11.62
C THR A 59 -0.23 -6.11 -11.32
N SER A 60 0.63 -5.11 -11.23
CA SER A 60 2.04 -5.24 -10.83
C SER A 60 2.24 -4.84 -9.37
N LEU A 61 2.95 -5.70 -8.65
CA LEU A 61 3.23 -5.57 -7.22
C LEU A 61 4.73 -5.46 -7.03
N ALA A 62 5.24 -4.28 -6.66
CA ALA A 62 6.64 -4.12 -6.27
C ALA A 62 6.76 -4.04 -4.75
N PHE A 63 7.89 -4.49 -4.20
CA PHE A 63 8.13 -4.53 -2.76
C PHE A 63 9.26 -3.56 -2.41
N LEU A 64 9.03 -2.67 -1.45
CA LEU A 64 10.05 -1.71 -1.01
C LEU A 64 11.21 -2.44 -0.31
N GLY A 65 12.44 -1.94 -0.51
CA GLY A 65 13.65 -2.49 0.11
C GLY A 65 14.18 -3.80 -0.50
N ALA A 66 13.46 -4.38 -1.45
CA ALA A 66 13.97 -5.49 -2.25
C ALA A 66 14.90 -4.98 -3.37
N LYS A 67 15.85 -5.82 -3.82
CA LYS A 67 16.59 -5.55 -5.07
C LYS A 67 15.56 -5.25 -6.16
N THR A 68 15.82 -4.22 -6.95
CA THR A 68 14.92 -3.49 -7.87
C THR A 68 14.09 -4.32 -8.87
N GLU A 69 14.30 -5.64 -8.94
CA GLU A 69 13.65 -6.57 -9.85
C GLU A 69 12.57 -7.46 -9.20
N ALA A 70 12.30 -7.31 -7.90
CA ALA A 70 11.40 -8.21 -7.17
C ALA A 70 9.90 -7.99 -7.46
N GLN A 71 9.52 -7.49 -8.63
CA GLN A 71 8.12 -7.30 -8.98
C GLN A 71 7.39 -8.64 -9.19
N ARG A 72 6.10 -8.68 -8.87
CA ARG A 72 5.19 -9.77 -9.25
C ARG A 72 4.07 -9.27 -10.15
N TRP A 73 3.69 -10.11 -11.10
CA TRP A 73 2.53 -9.90 -11.96
C TRP A 73 1.39 -10.77 -11.44
N LEU A 74 0.29 -10.16 -11.06
CA LEU A 74 -0.90 -10.84 -10.60
C LEU A 74 -1.98 -10.74 -11.68
N GLY A 75 -2.38 -11.88 -12.24
CA GLY A 75 -3.61 -11.97 -13.03
C GLY A 75 -4.79 -11.97 -12.08
N VAL A 76 -5.53 -10.87 -12.00
CA VAL A 76 -6.59 -10.67 -11.01
C VAL A 76 -7.88 -11.35 -11.48
N THR A 77 -8.35 -12.33 -10.72
CA THR A 77 -9.61 -13.05 -10.98
C THR A 77 -10.77 -12.47 -10.20
N LYS A 78 -10.50 -11.84 -9.04
CA LYS A 78 -11.52 -11.13 -8.24
C LYS A 78 -10.91 -9.92 -7.56
N ALA A 79 -11.67 -8.81 -7.54
CA ALA A 79 -11.32 -7.63 -6.77
C ALA A 79 -12.56 -7.14 -6.01
N ARG A 80 -12.41 -6.83 -4.73
CA ARG A 80 -13.48 -6.21 -3.93
C ARG A 80 -12.91 -5.28 -2.88
N THR A 81 -13.63 -4.20 -2.63
CA THR A 81 -13.43 -3.31 -1.50
C THR A 81 -14.29 -3.76 -0.32
N VAL A 82 -13.85 -3.49 0.91
CA VAL A 82 -14.62 -3.81 2.14
C VAL A 82 -14.68 -2.58 3.04
N GLY A 83 -15.90 -2.22 3.46
CA GLY A 83 -16.22 -1.05 4.29
C GLY A 83 -17.56 -0.44 3.87
N GLY A 84 -18.37 0.00 4.84
CA GLY A 84 -19.80 0.27 4.68
C GLY A 84 -20.24 1.43 3.78
N ASP A 85 -19.33 2.31 3.36
CA ASP A 85 -19.67 3.51 2.56
C ASP A 85 -18.63 3.81 1.46
N GLN A 86 -17.91 2.80 0.96
CA GLN A 86 -16.88 3.04 -0.06
C GLN A 86 -17.49 3.21 -1.46
N PRO A 87 -17.17 4.31 -2.17
CA PRO A 87 -17.76 4.60 -3.49
C PRO A 87 -17.14 3.79 -4.62
N LEU A 88 -15.97 3.17 -4.41
CA LEU A 88 -15.23 2.44 -5.44
C LEU A 88 -15.36 0.94 -5.22
N ASP A 89 -15.73 0.23 -6.28
CA ASP A 89 -15.59 -1.21 -6.30
C ASP A 89 -14.11 -1.62 -6.49
N GLY A 90 -13.78 -2.90 -6.32
CA GLY A 90 -12.39 -3.35 -6.44
C GLY A 90 -11.80 -3.14 -7.85
N LYS A 91 -12.64 -3.12 -8.90
CA LYS A 91 -12.20 -2.89 -10.28
C LYS A 91 -11.91 -1.42 -10.52
N ASP A 92 -12.67 -0.50 -9.93
CA ASP A 92 -12.42 0.94 -10.04
C ASP A 92 -11.06 1.29 -9.44
N VAL A 93 -10.71 0.72 -8.29
CA VAL A 93 -9.38 0.91 -7.70
C VAL A 93 -8.27 0.41 -8.65
N LEU A 94 -8.49 -0.73 -9.31
CA LEU A 94 -7.54 -1.27 -10.29
C LEU A 94 -7.43 -0.41 -11.55
N ALA A 95 -8.54 0.16 -12.03
CA ALA A 95 -8.55 1.06 -13.18
C ALA A 95 -7.78 2.35 -12.87
N VAL A 96 -7.96 2.89 -11.67
CA VAL A 96 -7.25 4.08 -11.18
C VAL A 96 -5.74 3.88 -11.13
N VAL A 97 -5.26 2.71 -10.69
CA VAL A 97 -3.82 2.43 -10.63
C VAL A 97 -3.25 1.86 -11.93
N ALA A 98 -4.08 1.55 -12.93
CA ALA A 98 -3.65 0.93 -14.18
C ALA A 98 -2.55 1.70 -14.95
N PRO A 99 -2.56 3.05 -15.02
CA PRO A 99 -1.55 3.82 -15.75
C PRO A 99 -0.14 3.77 -15.15
N PHE A 100 0.02 3.15 -14.00
CA PHE A 100 1.21 3.21 -13.17
C PHE A 100 2.02 1.92 -13.23
N THR A 101 3.34 2.01 -13.30
CA THR A 101 4.24 0.85 -13.18
C THR A 101 5.27 1.11 -12.09
N PRO A 102 5.36 0.25 -11.05
CA PRO A 102 4.38 -0.77 -10.67
C PRO A 102 3.02 -0.16 -10.30
N ASN A 103 1.93 -0.93 -10.42
CA ASN A 103 0.59 -0.47 -10.06
C ASN A 103 0.48 -0.24 -8.54
N PHE A 104 1.03 -1.16 -7.74
CA PHE A 104 1.09 -1.06 -6.29
C PHE A 104 2.50 -1.17 -5.73
N LEU A 105 2.75 -0.40 -4.68
CA LEU A 105 3.92 -0.49 -3.81
C LEU A 105 3.51 -1.24 -2.54
N VAL A 106 3.90 -2.51 -2.45
CA VAL A 106 3.56 -3.40 -1.35
C VAL A 106 4.50 -3.17 -0.18
N VAL A 107 3.91 -2.94 0.99
CA VAL A 107 4.58 -2.80 2.29
C VAL A 107 3.79 -3.55 3.34
N GLY A 108 4.40 -3.87 4.49
CA GLY A 108 3.69 -4.55 5.58
C GLY A 108 4.65 -5.39 6.43
N PRO A 109 4.11 -6.28 7.29
CA PRO A 109 4.92 -7.23 8.04
C PRO A 109 5.82 -8.05 7.11
N GLU A 110 7.10 -8.16 7.46
CA GLU A 110 8.13 -8.78 6.60
C GLU A 110 7.75 -10.20 6.17
N ALA A 111 7.19 -11.01 7.08
CA ALA A 111 6.75 -12.37 6.78
C ALA A 111 5.65 -12.42 5.70
N LEU A 112 4.68 -11.51 5.73
CA LEU A 112 3.62 -11.44 4.72
C LEU A 112 4.18 -10.95 3.38
N VAL A 113 5.06 -9.94 3.42
CA VAL A 113 5.73 -9.43 2.23
C VAL A 113 6.58 -10.52 1.56
N ALA A 114 7.35 -11.29 2.34
CA ALA A 114 8.10 -12.44 1.84
C ALA A 114 7.15 -13.53 1.28
N GLN A 115 6.02 -13.79 1.93
CA GLN A 115 5.02 -14.73 1.43
C GLN A 115 4.37 -14.26 0.12
N LEU A 116 4.23 -12.97 -0.14
CA LEU A 116 3.72 -12.56 -1.45
C LEU A 116 4.83 -12.51 -2.51
N ARG A 117 5.98 -11.96 -2.14
CA ARG A 117 7.16 -11.83 -2.99
C ARG A 117 7.66 -13.19 -3.45
N ASP A 118 7.81 -14.15 -2.56
CA ASP A 118 8.46 -15.41 -2.86
C ASP A 118 7.48 -16.48 -3.38
N ALA A 119 6.23 -16.08 -3.69
CA ALA A 119 5.25 -16.96 -4.31
C ALA A 119 5.70 -17.35 -5.74
N PRO A 120 5.84 -18.65 -6.06
CA PRO A 120 6.18 -19.09 -7.40
C PRO A 120 5.13 -18.68 -8.44
N PRO A 121 5.52 -18.51 -9.72
CA PRO A 121 4.56 -18.43 -10.82
C PRO A 121 3.59 -19.64 -10.81
N GLY A 122 2.32 -19.41 -11.14
CA GLY A 122 1.24 -20.39 -11.03
C GLY A 122 0.54 -20.43 -9.68
N THR A 123 1.08 -19.77 -8.64
CA THR A 123 0.47 -19.76 -7.30
C THR A 123 -0.81 -18.93 -7.28
N ALA A 124 -1.92 -19.54 -6.90
CA ALA A 124 -3.15 -18.82 -6.58
C ALA A 124 -3.01 -18.13 -5.22
N VAL A 125 -3.35 -16.85 -5.16
CA VAL A 125 -3.23 -16.02 -3.96
C VAL A 125 -4.51 -15.25 -3.68
N ARG A 126 -4.79 -15.05 -2.39
CA ARG A 126 -5.80 -14.11 -1.90
C ARG A 126 -5.10 -13.14 -0.97
N ILE A 127 -5.06 -11.88 -1.35
CA ILE A 127 -4.37 -10.82 -0.61
C ILE A 127 -5.36 -9.76 -0.17
N GLU A 128 -5.10 -9.20 1.00
CA GLU A 128 -5.87 -8.09 1.56
C GLU A 128 -4.90 -7.02 2.04
N GLY A 129 -5.21 -5.77 1.74
CA GLY A 129 -4.39 -4.64 2.14
C GLY A 129 -5.13 -3.32 2.14
N LEU A 130 -4.61 -2.37 2.90
CA LEU A 130 -5.11 -1.00 2.94
C LEU A 130 -4.46 -0.19 1.82
N VAL A 131 -5.28 0.49 1.05
CA VAL A 131 -4.87 1.42 0.00
C VAL A 131 -5.28 2.83 0.43
N ASN A 132 -4.31 3.73 0.56
CA ASN A 132 -4.60 5.13 0.86
C ASN A 132 -4.97 5.88 -0.42
N GLY A 133 -6.04 6.67 -0.41
CA GLY A 133 -6.47 7.55 -1.52
C GLY A 133 -5.28 8.27 -2.18
N GLY A 134 -4.48 8.94 -1.37
CA GLY A 134 -3.32 9.70 -1.82
C GLY A 134 -2.10 8.88 -2.29
N SER A 135 -2.14 7.55 -2.39
CA SER A 135 -0.96 6.78 -2.79
C SER A 135 -1.28 5.45 -3.48
N ARG A 136 -0.27 4.88 -4.14
CA ARG A 136 -0.30 3.49 -4.66
C ARG A 136 0.19 2.47 -3.62
N THR A 137 0.30 2.86 -2.36
CA THR A 137 0.79 1.99 -1.30
C THR A 137 -0.28 0.96 -0.97
N TYR A 138 0.08 -0.31 -1.05
CA TYR A 138 -0.75 -1.43 -0.62
C TYR A 138 -0.17 -1.99 0.68
N PHE A 139 -0.71 -1.53 1.81
CA PHE A 139 -0.29 -2.03 3.12
C PHE A 139 -0.89 -3.42 3.35
N LEU A 140 -0.07 -4.45 3.13
CA LEU A 140 -0.44 -5.86 3.16
C LEU A 140 -0.81 -6.31 4.57
N ARG A 141 -2.03 -6.82 4.71
CA ARG A 141 -2.60 -7.30 5.98
C ARG A 141 -2.81 -8.80 6.02
N ARG A 142 -2.99 -9.44 4.86
CA ARG A 142 -3.21 -10.89 4.75
C ARG A 142 -2.69 -11.41 3.42
N VAL A 143 -2.13 -12.61 3.46
CA VAL A 143 -1.79 -13.42 2.28
C VAL A 143 -2.25 -14.84 2.54
N GLU A 144 -3.11 -15.35 1.67
CA GLU A 144 -3.42 -16.77 1.56
C GLU A 144 -2.87 -17.27 0.23
N ARG A 145 -2.31 -18.47 0.24
CA ARG A 145 -1.83 -19.17 -0.95
C ARG A 145 -2.57 -20.49 -1.02
N ASP A 146 -3.22 -20.77 -2.13
CA ASP A 146 -3.61 -22.14 -2.43
C ASP A 146 -2.41 -22.79 -3.11
N ALA A 147 -1.85 -23.83 -2.48
CA ALA A 147 -0.78 -24.60 -3.07
C ALA A 147 -1.36 -25.32 -4.30
N GLY A 148 -1.12 -24.76 -5.49
CA GLY A 148 -1.34 -25.50 -6.73
C GLY A 148 -0.45 -26.74 -6.70
N ALA A 149 -1.06 -27.91 -6.86
CA ALA A 149 -0.35 -29.17 -7.00
C ALA A 149 0.68 -29.04 -8.13
N GLY A 150 1.96 -29.21 -7.78
CA GLY A 150 3.04 -29.39 -8.74
C GLY A 150 2.97 -30.73 -9.43
#